data_AF-A0A5F2HW05-F1
#
_entry.id   AF-A0A5F2HW05-F1
#
_cell.length_a   1.000
_cell.length_b   1.000
_cell.length_c   1.000
_cell.angle_alpha   90.00
_cell.angle_beta   90.00
_cell.angle_gamma   90.00
#
_symmetry.space_group_name_H-M   'P 1'
#
loop_
_entity.id
_entity.type
_entity.pdbx_description
1 polymer ?
#
loop_
_entity_poly.entity_id
_entity_poly.type
_entity_poly.pdbx_seq_one_letter_code
_entity_poly.pdbx_strand_id
1 'polypeptide(L)'
;LLTAWMKPENVVGFPEDHVQRPDRHPMDWIAGWIDKKGWGRGNIGIELEAYYYSPKAHARLTAGLPNAMFHDADLLVNWIRSVKSEAEIAYLRKAARLAEAAVSAAYEVIAPGVRECDAIAKIQAAQIAGSPD
;
A
#
# COMPACT_ATOMS: atom_id res chain seq x y z
N LEU A 1 -0.45 4.37 17.80
CA LEU A 1 -1.86 4.77 17.63
C LEU A 1 -2.20 4.63 16.16
N LEU A 2 -3.26 3.90 15.82
CA LEU A 2 -3.69 3.79 14.44
C LEU A 2 -4.41 5.10 14.05
N THR A 3 -3.81 5.89 13.17
CA THR A 3 -4.34 7.19 12.76
C THR A 3 -5.23 7.01 11.54
N ALA A 4 -6.51 6.71 11.75
CA ALA A 4 -7.52 6.64 10.71
C ALA A 4 -8.63 7.65 11.01
N TRP A 5 -9.22 8.24 9.97
CA TRP A 5 -10.37 9.15 10.12
C TRP A 5 -11.68 8.38 10.39
N MET A 6 -11.69 7.06 10.18
CA MET A 6 -12.83 6.19 10.41
C MET A 6 -13.13 6.06 11.91
N LYS A 7 -14.41 5.87 12.23
CA LYS A 7 -14.84 5.57 13.60
C LYS A 7 -14.21 4.26 14.11
N PRO A 8 -13.88 4.15 15.41
CA PRO A 8 -13.20 2.97 15.97
C PRO A 8 -13.89 1.64 15.66
N GLU A 9 -15.22 1.58 15.61
CA GLU A 9 -15.98 0.37 15.31
C GLU A 9 -15.79 -0.17 13.88
N ASN A 10 -15.23 0.64 12.97
CA ASN A 10 -14.91 0.25 11.60
C ASN A 10 -13.45 -0.14 11.41
N VAL A 11 -12.63 -0.06 12.46
CA VAL A 11 -11.26 -0.55 12.46
C VAL A 11 -11.26 -1.94 13.07
N VAL A 12 -11.17 -2.96 12.22
CA VAL A 12 -11.22 -4.36 12.62
C VAL A 12 -9.92 -5.07 12.26
N GLY A 13 -9.51 -6.01 13.12
CA GLY A 13 -8.36 -6.88 12.88
C GLY A 13 -8.78 -8.34 12.90
N PHE A 14 -8.08 -9.17 12.13
CA PHE A 14 -8.22 -10.62 12.23
C PHE A 14 -7.38 -11.15 13.41
N PRO A 15 -7.71 -12.32 13.98
CA PRO A 15 -7.00 -12.85 15.15
C PRO A 15 -5.59 -13.37 14.80
N GLU A 16 -4.67 -13.31 15.76
CA GLU A 16 -3.26 -13.71 15.63
C GLU A 16 -3.08 -15.14 15.06
N ASP A 17 -4.02 -16.04 15.33
CA ASP A 17 -3.99 -17.43 14.88
C ASP A 17 -4.26 -17.63 13.37
N HIS A 18 -4.34 -16.55 12.59
CA HIS A 18 -4.32 -16.57 11.12
C HIS A 18 -2.99 -16.06 10.54
N VAL A 19 -2.07 -15.55 11.37
CA VAL A 19 -0.75 -15.06 10.95
C VAL A 19 0.17 -16.25 10.66
N GLN A 20 0.71 -16.30 9.43
CA GLN A 20 1.70 -17.30 8.99
C GLN A 20 1.33 -18.76 9.30
N ARG A 21 0.04 -19.10 9.20
CA ARG A 21 -0.44 -20.47 9.41
C ARG A 21 -0.56 -21.25 8.09
N PRO A 22 -0.27 -22.57 8.09
CA PRO A 22 -0.46 -23.40 6.91
C PRO A 22 -1.95 -23.72 6.66
N ASP A 23 -2.72 -23.93 7.73
CA ASP A 23 -4.11 -24.43 7.75
C ASP A 23 -5.17 -23.32 7.72
N ARG A 24 -4.78 -22.08 8.04
CA ARG A 24 -5.65 -20.91 8.13
C ARG A 24 -5.04 -19.75 7.35
N HIS A 25 -5.89 -18.89 6.81
CA HIS A 25 -5.49 -17.74 6.02
C HIS A 25 -6.29 -16.50 6.46
N PRO A 26 -5.70 -15.30 6.53
CA PRO A 26 -6.44 -14.09 6.91
C PRO A 26 -7.71 -13.83 6.07
N MET A 27 -7.71 -14.27 4.81
CA MET A 27 -8.89 -14.18 3.93
C MET A 27 -10.08 -15.06 4.37
N ASP A 28 -9.87 -16.12 5.16
CA ASP A 28 -10.98 -16.90 5.73
C ASP A 28 -11.77 -16.06 6.73
N TRP A 29 -11.03 -15.33 7.57
CA TRP A 29 -11.63 -14.42 8.53
C TRP A 29 -12.30 -13.24 7.82
N ILE A 30 -11.65 -12.66 6.79
CA ILE A 30 -12.21 -11.57 6.00
C ILE A 30 -13.50 -12.02 5.31
N ALA A 31 -13.53 -13.21 4.70
CA ALA A 31 -14.74 -13.79 4.11
C ALA A 31 -15.88 -13.89 5.15
N GLY A 32 -15.61 -14.48 6.31
CA GLY A 32 -16.60 -14.57 7.39
C GLY A 32 -17.05 -13.21 7.92
N TRP A 33 -16.17 -12.21 7.92
CA TRP A 33 -16.52 -10.84 8.31
C TRP A 33 -17.40 -10.14 7.28
N ILE A 34 -17.09 -10.28 5.97
CA ILE A 34 -17.91 -9.77 4.86
C ILE A 34 -19.32 -10.39 4.89
N ASP A 35 -19.41 -11.70 5.13
CA ASP A 35 -20.70 -12.39 5.24
C ASP A 35 -21.52 -11.90 6.44
N LYS A 36 -20.90 -11.74 7.62
CA LYS A 36 -21.56 -11.16 8.82
C LYS A 36 -22.05 -9.72 8.60
N LYS A 37 -21.47 -8.99 7.66
CA LYS A 37 -21.94 -7.64 7.24
C LYS A 37 -23.10 -7.69 6.24
N GLY A 38 -23.50 -8.87 5.78
CA GLY A 38 -24.55 -9.06 4.78
C GLY A 38 -24.07 -8.81 3.35
N TRP A 39 -22.76 -8.76 3.10
CA TRP A 39 -22.18 -8.45 1.79
C TRP A 39 -21.76 -9.70 1.00
N GLY A 40 -21.86 -10.90 1.59
CA GLY A 40 -21.39 -12.15 1.01
C GLY A 40 -22.14 -12.66 -0.24
N ARG A 41 -23.15 -11.91 -0.71
CA ARG A 41 -23.91 -12.19 -1.95
C ARG A 41 -23.79 -11.06 -2.98
N GLY A 42 -22.96 -10.05 -2.69
CA GLY A 42 -22.82 -8.86 -3.52
C GLY A 42 -21.85 -9.04 -4.69
N ASN A 43 -21.64 -7.94 -5.41
CA ASN A 43 -20.52 -7.79 -6.34
C ASN A 43 -19.31 -7.30 -5.56
N ILE A 44 -18.21 -8.04 -5.60
CA ILE A 44 -16.98 -7.75 -4.87
C ILE A 44 -15.86 -7.50 -5.88
N GLY A 45 -15.37 -6.27 -5.93
CA GLY A 45 -14.19 -5.90 -6.71
C GLY A 45 -12.92 -6.29 -5.97
N ILE A 46 -11.94 -6.84 -6.70
CA ILE A 46 -10.64 -7.25 -6.18
C ILE A 46 -9.55 -6.75 -7.14
N GLU A 47 -8.45 -6.24 -6.62
CA GLU A 47 -7.26 -5.90 -7.41
C GLU A 47 -6.43 -7.17 -7.65
N LEU A 48 -6.66 -7.86 -8.77
CA LEU A 48 -6.04 -9.18 -9.03
C LEU A 48 -4.52 -9.10 -9.24
N GLU A 49 -4.02 -7.96 -9.71
CA GLU A 49 -2.59 -7.70 -9.96
C GLU A 49 -1.90 -6.91 -8.82
N ALA A 50 -2.58 -6.70 -7.68
CA ALA A 50 -1.98 -5.99 -6.57
C ALA A 50 -0.84 -6.80 -5.93
N TYR A 51 0.30 -6.15 -5.67
CA TYR A 51 1.52 -6.77 -5.10
C TYR A 51 1.30 -7.62 -3.84
N TYR A 52 0.30 -7.27 -3.03
CA TYR A 52 0.01 -7.94 -1.75
C TYR A 52 -1.21 -8.86 -1.81
N TYR A 53 -1.88 -8.97 -2.96
CA TYR A 53 -3.01 -9.86 -3.16
C TYR A 53 -2.56 -11.16 -3.84
N SER A 54 -2.18 -12.15 -3.02
CA SER A 54 -1.64 -13.41 -3.54
C SER A 54 -2.72 -14.33 -4.14
N PRO A 55 -2.35 -15.27 -5.03
CA PRO A 55 -3.27 -16.30 -5.51
C PRO A 55 -3.91 -17.14 -4.39
N LYS A 56 -3.18 -17.41 -3.30
CA LYS A 56 -3.73 -18.12 -2.13
C LYS A 56 -4.80 -17.28 -1.42
N ALA A 57 -4.59 -15.96 -1.33
CA ALA A 57 -5.57 -15.05 -0.78
C ALA A 57 -6.87 -15.07 -1.60
N HIS A 58 -6.75 -15.02 -2.92
CA HIS A 58 -7.89 -15.14 -3.83
C HIS A 58 -8.66 -16.45 -3.63
N ALA A 59 -7.99 -17.59 -3.69
CA ALA A 59 -8.62 -18.89 -3.55
C ALA A 59 -9.36 -19.06 -2.20
N ARG A 60 -8.81 -18.52 -1.10
CA ARG A 60 -9.45 -18.58 0.22
C ARG A 60 -10.66 -17.65 0.33
N LEU A 61 -10.56 -16.44 -0.23
CA LEU A 61 -11.66 -15.48 -0.22
C LEU A 61 -12.86 -15.98 -1.04
N THR A 62 -12.63 -16.49 -2.25
CA THR A 62 -13.71 -17.00 -3.10
C THR A 62 -14.36 -18.26 -2.53
N ALA A 63 -13.58 -19.17 -1.94
CA ALA A 63 -14.10 -20.33 -1.24
C ALA A 63 -14.97 -19.96 -0.02
N GLY A 64 -14.61 -18.90 0.69
CA GLY A 64 -15.36 -18.40 1.85
C GLY A 64 -16.62 -17.59 1.50
N LEU A 65 -16.76 -17.14 0.26
CA LEU A 65 -17.90 -16.34 -0.23
C LEU A 65 -18.48 -16.93 -1.52
N PRO A 66 -19.00 -18.17 -1.50
CA PRO A 66 -19.41 -18.89 -2.71
C PRO A 66 -20.61 -18.25 -3.44
N ASN A 67 -21.33 -17.34 -2.78
CA ASN A 67 -22.49 -16.66 -3.34
C ASN A 67 -22.17 -15.24 -3.84
N ALA A 68 -20.93 -14.78 -3.72
CA ALA A 68 -20.51 -13.47 -4.21
C ALA A 68 -20.12 -13.56 -5.70
N MET A 69 -20.29 -12.46 -6.43
CA MET A 69 -19.73 -12.29 -7.77
C MET A 69 -18.46 -11.46 -7.68
N PHE A 70 -17.33 -12.05 -8.07
CA PHE A 70 -16.04 -11.38 -8.04
C PHE A 70 -15.74 -10.70 -9.37
N HIS A 71 -15.24 -9.47 -9.31
CA HIS A 71 -14.84 -8.68 -10.45
C HIS A 71 -13.39 -8.28 -10.30
N ASP A 72 -12.66 -8.30 -11.40
CA ASP A 72 -11.38 -7.61 -11.45
C ASP A 72 -11.64 -6.09 -11.38
N ALA A 73 -11.17 -5.48 -10.31
CA ALA A 73 -11.25 -4.05 -10.05
C ALA A 73 -9.85 -3.43 -10.00
N ASP A 74 -8.88 -4.06 -10.66
CA ASP A 74 -7.51 -3.55 -10.73
C ASP A 74 -7.48 -2.09 -11.22
N LEU A 75 -6.63 -1.30 -10.58
CA LEU A 75 -6.45 0.13 -10.79
C LEU A 75 -7.70 1.02 -10.61
N LEU A 76 -8.86 0.51 -10.16
CA LEU A 76 -10.09 1.30 -10.03
C LEU A 76 -9.86 2.55 -9.15
N VAL A 77 -9.28 2.37 -7.97
CA VAL A 77 -8.97 3.50 -7.07
C VAL A 77 -7.79 4.32 -7.60
N ASN A 78 -6.86 3.70 -8.33
CA ASN A 78 -5.71 4.39 -8.92
C ASN A 78 -6.16 5.44 -9.96
N TRP A 79 -7.18 5.13 -10.76
CA TRP A 79 -7.78 6.09 -11.68
C TRP A 79 -8.45 7.25 -10.98
N ILE A 80 -9.15 7.02 -9.87
CA ILE A 80 -9.73 8.09 -9.03
C ILE A 80 -8.63 9.02 -8.51
N ARG A 81 -7.50 8.44 -8.09
CA ARG A 81 -6.32 9.18 -7.58
C ARG A 81 -5.53 9.91 -8.67
N SER A 82 -5.89 9.81 -9.96
CA SER A 82 -5.16 10.46 -11.06
C SER A 82 -5.17 11.99 -10.93
N VAL A 83 -6.33 12.57 -10.62
CA VAL A 83 -6.51 14.00 -10.33
C VAL A 83 -6.12 14.27 -8.89
N LYS A 84 -5.19 15.19 -8.69
CA LYS A 84 -4.65 15.53 -7.36
C LYS A 84 -5.40 16.73 -6.77
N SER A 85 -5.63 16.70 -5.47
CA SER A 85 -6.06 17.88 -4.71
C SER A 85 -4.91 18.89 -4.54
N GLU A 86 -5.24 20.13 -4.19
CA GLU A 86 -4.23 21.17 -3.91
C GLU A 86 -3.27 20.77 -2.78
N ALA A 87 -3.76 20.07 -1.76
CA ALA A 87 -2.93 19.58 -0.66
C ALA A 87 -1.92 18.51 -1.15
N GLU A 88 -2.37 17.56 -2.00
CA GLU A 88 -1.48 16.57 -2.59
C GLU A 88 -0.43 17.21 -3.51
N ILE A 89 -0.82 18.20 -4.32
CA ILE A 89 0.12 18.96 -5.17
C ILE A 89 1.14 19.71 -4.30
N ALA A 90 0.72 20.31 -3.19
CA ALA A 90 1.64 20.97 -2.26
C ALA A 90 2.68 19.97 -1.69
N TYR A 91 2.26 18.76 -1.32
CA TYR A 91 3.20 17.71 -0.89
C TYR A 91 4.13 17.27 -2.03
N LEU A 92 3.64 17.11 -3.25
CA LEU A 92 4.47 16.75 -4.40
C LEU A 92 5.53 17.82 -4.70
N ARG A 93 5.20 19.11 -4.56
CA ARG A 93 6.17 20.21 -4.69
C ARG A 93 7.25 20.15 -3.63
N LYS A 94 6.90 19.84 -2.38
CA LYS A 94 7.89 19.63 -1.30
C LYS A 94 8.79 18.43 -1.60
N ALA A 95 8.20 17.30 -2.02
CA ALA A 95 8.95 16.11 -2.39
C ALA A 95 9.91 16.36 -3.57
N ALA A 96 9.51 17.18 -4.56
CA ALA A 96 10.36 17.56 -5.68
C ALA A 96 11.63 18.28 -5.23
N ARG A 97 11.56 19.16 -4.22
CA ARG A 97 12.74 19.82 -3.65
C ARG A 97 13.73 18.85 -3.01
N LEU A 98 13.22 17.83 -2.31
CA LEU A 98 14.05 16.77 -1.75
C LEU A 98 14.71 15.92 -2.84
N ALA A 99 13.99 15.66 -3.93
CA ALA A 99 14.54 14.97 -5.09
C ALA A 99 15.63 15.80 -5.79
N GLU A 100 15.45 17.12 -5.92
CA GLU A 100 16.48 18.03 -6.43
C GLU A 100 17.76 17.98 -5.56
N ALA A 101 17.61 18.04 -4.23
CA ALA A 101 18.74 17.92 -3.31
C ALA A 101 19.49 16.59 -3.45
N ALA A 102 18.76 15.48 -3.63
CA ALA A 102 19.32 14.17 -3.86
C ALA A 102 20.15 14.09 -5.16
N VAL A 103 19.62 14.68 -6.25
CA VAL A 103 20.31 14.75 -7.55
C VAL A 103 21.56 15.62 -7.46
N SER A 104 21.50 16.75 -6.75
CA SER A 104 22.68 17.60 -6.51
C SER A 104 23.76 16.85 -5.73
N ALA A 105 23.40 16.14 -4.66
CA ALA A 105 24.33 15.32 -3.90
C ALA A 105 24.95 14.20 -4.75
N ALA A 106 24.16 13.58 -5.63
CA ALA A 106 24.66 12.58 -6.57
C ALA A 106 25.71 13.18 -7.52
N TYR A 107 25.42 14.35 -8.09
CA TYR A 107 26.33 15.05 -9.00
C TYR A 107 27.66 15.40 -8.34
N GLU A 108 27.65 15.79 -7.06
CA GLU A 108 28.86 16.16 -6.32
C GLU A 108 29.73 14.95 -5.93
N VAL A 109 29.12 13.82 -5.57
CA VAL A 109 29.82 12.68 -4.97
C VAL A 109 30.23 11.60 -5.98
N ILE A 110 29.49 11.45 -7.10
CA ILE A 110 29.76 10.38 -8.06
C ILE A 110 30.99 10.74 -8.89
N ALA A 111 32.07 9.99 -8.69
CA ALA A 111 33.32 10.14 -9.41
C ALA A 111 34.07 8.80 -9.52
N PRO A 112 34.97 8.62 -10.50
CA PRO A 112 35.85 7.47 -10.56
C PRO A 112 36.63 7.28 -9.25
N GLY A 113 36.67 6.05 -8.74
CA GLY A 113 37.34 5.71 -7.49
C GLY A 113 36.49 5.89 -6.23
N VAL A 114 35.29 6.47 -6.32
CA VAL A 114 34.32 6.49 -5.22
C VAL A 114 33.56 5.16 -5.19
N ARG A 115 33.41 4.57 -3.99
CA ARG A 115 32.58 3.36 -3.84
C ARG A 115 31.11 3.73 -3.98
N GLU A 116 30.36 2.94 -4.74
CA GLU A 116 28.93 3.18 -4.97
C GLU A 116 28.13 3.30 -3.66
N CYS A 117 28.47 2.50 -2.64
CA CYS A 117 27.80 2.58 -1.33
C CYS A 117 28.02 3.92 -0.61
N ASP A 118 29.19 4.55 -0.76
CA ASP A 118 29.48 5.85 -0.15
C ASP A 118 28.72 6.96 -0.87
N ALA A 119 28.62 6.88 -2.20
CA ALA A 119 27.80 7.77 -3.00
C ALA A 119 26.31 7.67 -2.63
N ILE A 120 25.77 6.45 -2.57
CA ILE A 120 24.37 6.22 -2.17
C ILE A 120 24.09 6.70 -0.74
N ALA A 121 25.01 6.50 0.20
CA ALA A 121 24.85 6.99 1.56
C ALA A 121 24.68 8.53 1.60
N LYS A 122 25.44 9.27 0.78
CA LYS A 122 25.31 10.73 0.67
C LYS A 122 23.99 11.15 0.01
N ILE A 123 23.57 10.46 -1.05
CA ILE A 123 22.31 10.73 -1.76
C ILE A 123 21.12 10.48 -0.83
N GLN A 124 21.11 9.36 -0.11
CA GLN A 124 20.04 9.04 0.84
C GLN A 124 20.00 10.00 2.03
N ALA A 125 21.16 10.42 2.52
CA ALA A 125 21.21 11.44 3.57
C ALA A 125 20.56 12.75 3.11
N ALA A 126 20.80 13.19 1.87
CA ALA A 126 20.15 14.37 1.29
C ALA A 126 18.63 14.20 1.12
N GLN A 127 18.17 13.00 0.74
CA GLN A 127 16.74 12.69 0.62
C GLN A 127 15.99 12.77 1.97
N ILE A 128 16.62 12.30 3.04
CA ILE A 128 15.97 12.08 4.35
C ILE A 128 16.15 13.28 5.29
N ALA A 129 17.14 14.15 5.06
CA ALA A 129 17.39 15.34 5.86
C ALA A 129 16.17 16.27 5.97
N GLY A 130 15.23 16.18 5.03
CA GLY A 130 13.99 16.95 5.02
C GLY A 130 14.15 18.35 4.44
N SER A 131 13.04 19.09 4.39
CA SER A 131 13.02 20.51 4.02
C SER A 131 12.97 21.34 5.32
N PRO A 132 13.53 22.56 5.35
CA PRO A 132 13.41 23.45 6.51
C PRO A 132 11.97 23.90 6.87
N ASP A 133 10.97 23.57 6.05
CA ASP A 133 9.56 24.01 6.15
C ASP A 133 8.60 22.98 6.78
#